data_AF-A0A845ZSG9-F1
#
_entry.id   AF-A0A845ZSG9-F1
#
_cell.length_a   1.000
_cell.length_b   1.000
_cell.length_c   1.000
_cell.angle_alpha   90.00
_cell.angle_beta   90.00
_cell.angle_gamma   90.00
#
_symmetry.space_group_name_H-M   'P 1'
#
loop_
_entity.id
_entity.type
_entity.pdbx_description
1 polymer ?
#
loop_
_entity_poly.entity_id
_entity_poly.type
_entity_poly.pdbx_seq_one_letter_code
_entity_poly.pdbx_strand_id
1 'polypeptide(L)' 'WRMQVSAKNGREATAEGISVFEINDDGKIQKVLSYWNEAEMMGKLKG' A
#
# COMPACT_ATOMS: atom_id res chain seq x y z
N TRP A 1 5.66 6.18 1.07
CA TRP A 1 4.31 6.75 0.92
C TRP A 1 3.48 6.34 2.11
N ARG A 2 2.47 7.15 2.43
CA ARG A 2 1.51 6.87 3.50
C ARG A 2 0.16 6.58 2.89
N MET A 3 -0.42 5.44 3.21
CA MET A 3 -1.75 5.02 2.78
C MET A 3 -2.74 5.16 3.93
N GLN A 4 -3.93 5.65 3.62
CA GLN A 4 -5.12 5.58 4.45
C GLN A 4 -6.04 4.51 3.89
N VAL A 5 -6.44 3.54 4.72
CA VAL A 5 -7.30 2.43 4.36
C VAL A 5 -8.60 2.54 5.13
N SER A 6 -9.73 2.47 4.43
CA SER A 6 -11.05 2.31 5.02
C SER A 6 -11.58 0.92 4.68
N ALA A 7 -11.88 0.11 5.69
CA ALA A 7 -12.42 -1.22 5.53
C ALA A 7 -13.95 -1.21 5.53
N LYS A 8 -14.57 -2.24 4.95
CA LYS A 8 -16.04 -2.37 4.85
C LYS A 8 -16.75 -2.35 6.21
N ASN A 9 -16.06 -2.70 7.29
CA ASN A 9 -16.58 -2.64 8.66
C ASN A 9 -16.51 -1.23 9.28
N GLY A 10 -16.18 -0.20 8.48
CA GLY A 10 -16.07 1.19 8.92
C GLY A 10 -14.78 1.51 9.68
N ARG A 11 -13.85 0.56 9.80
CA ARG A 11 -12.56 0.82 10.45
C ARG A 11 -11.58 1.45 9.50
N GLU A 12 -10.76 2.33 10.06
CA GLU A 12 -9.71 3.02 9.33
C GLU A 12 -8.33 2.64 9.87
N ALA A 13 -7.36 2.54 8.98
CA ALA A 13 -5.97 2.31 9.33
C ALA A 13 -5.05 3.18 8.48
N THR A 14 -3.87 3.45 9.03
CA THR A 14 -2.75 4.02 8.26
C THR A 14 -1.62 3.02 8.16
N ALA A 15 -1.02 2.95 6.97
CA ALA A 15 0.14 2.13 6.66
C ALA A 15 1.20 2.97 5.96
N GLU A 16 2.45 2.75 6.32
CA GLU A 16 3.60 3.29 5.61
C GLU A 16 4.15 2.20 4.68
N GLY A 17 4.60 2.61 3.50
CA GLY A 17 5.15 1.71 2.51
C GLY A 17 6.15 2.36 1.57
N ILE A 18 6.87 1.53 0.83
CA ILE A 18 7.81 1.93 -0.20
C ILE A 18 7.39 1.26 -1.49
N SER A 19 7.36 2.02 -2.59
CA SER A 19 7.16 1.46 -3.93
C SER A 19 8.37 1.73 -4.80
N VAL A 20 8.71 0.72 -5.60
CA VAL A 20 9.69 0.80 -6.68
C VAL A 20 8.92 0.74 -7.98
N PHE A 21 9.10 1.76 -8.81
CA PHE A 21 8.51 1.84 -10.14
C PHE A 21 9.61 1.61 -11.19
N GLU A 22 9.36 0.68 -12.10
CA GLU A 22 10.16 0.52 -13.31
C GLU A 22 9.42 1.24 -14.43
N ILE A 23 10.10 2.19 -15.08
CA ILE A 23 9.56 2.98 -16.18
C ILE A 23 10.23 2.50 -17.47
N ASN A 24 9.46 2.17 -18.49
CA ASN A 24 10.00 1.78 -19.79
C ASN A 24 10.46 3.01 -20.60
N ASP A 25 11.05 2.74 -21.77
CA ASP A 25 11.57 3.79 -22.66
C ASP A 25 10.49 4.78 -23.16
N ASP A 26 9.22 4.37 -23.17
CA ASP A 26 8.07 5.25 -23.52
C ASP A 26 7.60 6.13 -22.35
N GLY A 27 8.31 6.10 -21.21
CA GLY A 27 7.95 6.84 -20.00
C GLY A 27 6.72 6.27 -19.27
N LYS A 28 6.36 5.00 -19.52
CA LYS A 28 5.22 4.32 -18.89
C LYS A 28 5.69 3.40 -17.77
N ILE A 29 4.87 3.27 -16.73
CA ILE A 29 5.10 2.28 -15.68
C ILE A 29 4.97 0.88 -16.29
N GLN A 30 6.06 0.13 -16.27
CA GLN A 30 6.13 -1.26 -16.74
C GLN A 30 5.98 -2.25 -15.58
N LYS A 31 6.47 -1.88 -14.39
CA LYS A 31 6.41 -2.71 -13.19
C LYS A 31 6.30 -1.86 -11.94
N VAL A 32 5.56 -2.39 -10.96
CA VAL A 32 5.48 -1.83 -9.61
C VAL A 32 5.74 -2.94 -8.62
N LEU A 33 6.69 -2.71 -7.71
CA LEU A 33 6.85 -3.49 -6.49
C LEU A 33 6.51 -2.58 -5.32
N SER A 34 5.72 -3.08 -4.38
CA SER A 34 5.28 -2.31 -3.23
C SER A 34 5.50 -3.14 -1.97
N TYR A 35 6.10 -2.51 -0.96
CA TYR A 35 6.50 -3.14 0.29
C TYR A 35 5.90 -2.37 1.45
N TRP A 36 5.21 -3.09 2.32
CA TRP A 36 4.62 -2.55 3.56
C TRP A 36 4.47 -3.70 4.57
N ASN A 37 4.23 -3.35 5.84
CA ASN A 37 3.94 -4.33 6.87
C ASN A 37 2.46 -4.72 6.85
N GLU A 38 2.13 -5.80 6.14
CA GLU A 38 0.75 -6.29 6.03
C GLU A 38 0.18 -6.72 7.39
N ALA A 39 0.96 -7.42 8.20
CA ALA A 39 0.52 -7.93 9.50
C ALA A 39 0.11 -6.79 10.44
N GLU A 40 0.90 -5.72 10.48
CA GLU A 40 0.58 -4.53 11.28
C GLU A 40 -0.68 -3.82 10.76
N MET A 41 -0.80 -3.65 9.44
CA MET A 41 -1.99 -3.03 8.84
C MET A 41 -3.26 -3.84 9.13
N MET A 42 -3.20 -5.15 8.94
CA MET A 42 -4.34 -6.04 9.19
C MET A 42 -4.67 -6.12 10.68
N GLY A 43 -3.70 -6.00 11.58
CA GLY A 43 -3.95 -5.89 13.02
C GLY A 43 -4.80 -4.66 13.38
N LYS A 44 -4.61 -3.53 12.69
CA LYS A 44 -5.43 -2.32 12.88
C LYS A 44 -6.85 -2.46 12.33
N LEU A 45 -7.05 -3.31 11.32
CA LEU A 45 -8.33 -3.47 10.62
C LEU A 45 -9.18 -4.64 11.15
N LYS A 46 -8.55 -5.68 11.72
CA LYS A 46 -9.23 -6.86 12.23
C LYS A 46 -9.89 -6.60 13.58
N GLY A 47 -11.19 -6.76 13.60
CA GLY A 47 -12.02 -7.02 14.78
C GLY A 47 -13.44 -6.57 14.57
#